data_AF-A8NW64-F1
#
_entry.id   AF-A8NW64-F1
#
_cell.length_a   1.000
_cell.length_b   1.000
_cell.length_c   1.000
_cell.angle_alpha   90.00
_cell.angle_beta   90.00
_cell.angle_gamma   90.00
#
_symmetry.space_group_name_H-M   'P 1'
#
loop_
_entity.id
_entity.type
_entity.pdbx_description
1 polymer ?
#
loop_
_entity_poly.entity_id
_entity_poly.type
_entity_poly.pdbx_seq_one_letter_code
_entity_poly.pdbx_strand_id
1 'polypeptide(L)'
;MAQAGCRVAPKELLLRFTALLVRFSLDPKDFRACMMTHGAVVSGSAALAVILPRPSSFVPNDIDIYVNSSGLSGLLKYILTRTPYTKETVLTRARGPDVAYSVLVGGTAMLTVRLLEDPLSGRSLNVVEASTRSPLSVVWGFHSTLVMNVVLHSGVGSAYPRHALEGVGVINCVRGRMVRRPALVQALDKYRRRGFRLYANLVDVFASQDRAVTSTPALSQHHCGTWAYCPQTTRDSLDPGMLWVPFPGYTSDDMLQGVPSVSWKLAHDGECCRELAPCPGWLEDVDGRRASIVTGF
;
A
#
# COMPACT_ATOMS: atom_id res chain seq x y z
N MET A 1 -27.87 -16.49 -10.76
CA MET A 1 -26.68 -17.36 -10.96
C MET A 1 -25.37 -16.62 -10.63
N ALA A 2 -25.20 -16.02 -9.43
CA ALA A 2 -24.04 -15.19 -9.08
C ALA A 2 -23.17 -15.72 -7.91
N GLN A 3 -23.44 -16.92 -7.38
CA GLN A 3 -22.80 -17.41 -6.14
C GLN A 3 -21.51 -18.22 -6.33
N ALA A 4 -21.21 -18.74 -7.52
CA ALA A 4 -20.04 -19.61 -7.72
C ALA A 4 -18.72 -18.83 -7.90
N GLY A 5 -18.75 -17.65 -8.53
CA GLY A 5 -17.55 -16.83 -8.77
C GLY A 5 -17.01 -16.12 -7.52
N CYS A 6 -17.86 -15.85 -6.52
CA CYS A 6 -17.49 -15.08 -5.34
C CYS A 6 -16.64 -15.90 -4.33
N ARG A 7 -16.77 -17.24 -4.32
CA ARG A 7 -16.05 -18.10 -3.36
C ARG A 7 -14.61 -18.47 -3.77
N VAL A 8 -14.26 -18.28 -5.05
CA VAL A 8 -12.93 -18.63 -5.57
C VAL A 8 -11.89 -17.58 -5.16
N ALA A 9 -12.27 -16.30 -5.11
CA ALA A 9 -11.35 -15.21 -4.81
C ALA A 9 -10.71 -15.30 -3.41
N PRO A 10 -11.44 -15.51 -2.29
CA PRO A 10 -10.84 -15.62 -0.96
C PRO A 10 -9.77 -16.72 -0.82
N LYS A 11 -10.07 -17.92 -1.34
CA LYS A 11 -9.15 -19.07 -1.27
C LYS A 11 -7.89 -18.81 -2.07
N GLU A 12 -8.04 -18.27 -3.28
CA GLU A 12 -6.93 -17.96 -4.17
C GLU A 12 -6.01 -16.87 -3.59
N LEU A 13 -6.57 -15.82 -3.00
CA LEU A 13 -5.79 -14.78 -2.32
C LEU A 13 -4.99 -15.34 -1.14
N LEU A 14 -5.60 -16.24 -0.34
CA LEU A 14 -4.91 -16.91 0.76
C LEU A 14 -3.78 -17.80 0.25
N LEU A 15 -4.00 -18.56 -0.84
CA LEU A 15 -2.97 -19.41 -1.45
C LEU A 15 -1.77 -18.60 -1.93
N ARG A 16 -2.00 -17.45 -2.57
CA ARG A 16 -0.93 -16.55 -3.01
C ARG A 16 -0.17 -15.94 -1.85
N PHE A 17 -0.87 -15.50 -0.80
CA PHE A 17 -0.21 -14.99 0.38
C PHE A 17 0.62 -16.08 1.08
N THR A 18 0.08 -17.29 1.18
CA THR A 18 0.80 -18.46 1.70
C THR A 18 2.07 -18.75 0.88
N ALA A 19 1.97 -18.77 -0.45
CA ALA A 19 3.12 -18.99 -1.32
C ALA A 19 4.17 -17.87 -1.19
N LEU A 20 3.74 -16.61 -1.02
CA LEU A 20 4.63 -15.49 -0.74
C LEU A 20 5.37 -15.70 0.59
N LEU A 21 4.67 -16.04 1.67
CA LEU A 21 5.31 -16.26 2.98
C LEU A 21 6.33 -17.41 2.93
N VAL A 22 5.97 -18.55 2.32
CA VAL A 22 6.89 -19.68 2.12
C VAL A 22 8.12 -19.25 1.31
N ARG A 23 7.94 -18.45 0.25
CA ARG A 23 9.05 -17.91 -0.53
C ARG A 23 9.98 -17.07 0.33
N PHE A 24 9.51 -16.40 1.36
CA PHE A 24 10.34 -15.61 2.27
C PHE A 24 10.73 -16.37 3.55
N SER A 25 10.64 -17.70 3.56
CA SER A 25 11.00 -18.52 4.73
C SER A 25 10.22 -18.14 6.00
N LEU A 26 8.98 -17.68 5.83
CA LEU A 26 8.04 -17.37 6.90
C LEU A 26 7.00 -18.49 6.97
N ASP A 27 6.83 -19.11 8.15
CA ASP A 27 5.75 -20.08 8.34
C ASP A 27 4.38 -19.36 8.22
N PRO A 28 3.51 -19.75 7.27
CA PRO A 28 2.29 -19.00 6.99
C PRO A 28 1.32 -18.91 8.17
N LYS A 29 1.27 -19.92 9.04
CA LYS A 29 0.36 -19.97 10.18
C LYS A 29 0.90 -19.14 11.33
N ASP A 30 2.15 -19.38 11.71
CA ASP A 30 2.82 -18.68 12.80
C ASP A 30 2.99 -17.18 12.48
N PHE A 31 3.34 -16.82 11.24
CA PHE A 31 3.51 -15.43 10.85
C PHE A 31 2.18 -14.68 10.84
N ARG A 32 1.10 -15.28 10.34
CA ARG A 32 -0.23 -14.66 10.43
C ARG A 32 -0.71 -14.49 11.87
N ALA A 33 -0.43 -15.44 12.75
CA ALA A 33 -0.70 -15.29 14.17
C ALA A 33 0.11 -14.12 14.77
N CYS A 34 1.40 -14.01 14.43
CA CYS A 34 2.25 -12.88 14.81
C CYS A 34 1.69 -11.53 14.30
N MET A 35 1.24 -11.47 13.04
CA MET A 35 0.58 -10.28 12.48
C MET A 35 -0.67 -9.89 13.27
N MET A 36 -1.52 -10.86 13.61
CA MET A 36 -2.71 -10.64 14.42
C MET A 36 -2.35 -10.09 15.81
N THR A 37 -1.40 -10.73 16.49
CA THR A 37 -1.00 -10.36 17.86
C THR A 37 -0.39 -8.96 17.93
N HIS A 38 0.35 -8.54 16.91
CA HIS A 38 1.10 -7.28 16.91
C HIS A 38 0.49 -6.18 16.03
N GLY A 39 -0.68 -6.43 15.43
CA GLY A 39 -1.32 -5.48 14.53
C GLY A 39 -0.45 -5.14 13.32
N ALA A 40 0.29 -6.12 12.78
CA ALA A 40 1.15 -5.92 11.63
C ALA A 40 0.41 -6.21 10.32
N VAL A 41 0.77 -5.49 9.26
CA VAL A 41 0.18 -5.63 7.92
C VAL A 41 1.29 -5.72 6.88
N VAL A 42 1.05 -6.47 5.80
CA VAL A 42 1.96 -6.51 4.64
C VAL A 42 1.44 -5.56 3.58
N SER A 43 2.33 -4.78 2.94
CA SER A 43 1.95 -3.85 1.86
C SER A 43 2.99 -3.85 0.73
N GLY A 44 3.05 -2.75 -0.03
CA GLY A 44 4.02 -2.54 -1.10
C GLY A 44 3.85 -3.53 -2.24
N SER A 45 4.99 -3.97 -2.79
CA SER A 45 4.97 -4.84 -3.96
C SER A 45 4.51 -6.26 -3.65
N ALA A 46 4.70 -6.70 -2.40
CA ALA A 46 4.22 -7.97 -1.88
C ALA A 46 2.68 -8.05 -1.87
N ALA A 47 2.00 -7.05 -1.29
CA ALA A 47 0.54 -7.01 -1.29
C ALA A 47 -0.04 -6.87 -2.71
N LEU A 48 0.59 -6.06 -3.57
CA LEU A 48 0.18 -5.95 -4.97
C LEU A 48 0.23 -7.31 -5.69
N ALA A 49 1.29 -8.10 -5.49
CA ALA A 49 1.40 -9.43 -6.11
C ALA A 49 0.33 -10.41 -5.62
N VAL A 50 -0.17 -10.27 -4.39
CA VAL A 50 -1.28 -11.10 -3.87
C VAL A 50 -2.60 -10.75 -4.59
N ILE A 51 -2.88 -9.46 -4.78
CA ILE A 51 -4.16 -8.96 -5.34
C ILE A 51 -4.29 -9.20 -6.84
N LEU A 52 -3.19 -9.09 -7.59
CA LEU A 52 -3.25 -9.18 -9.06
C LEU A 52 -3.76 -10.55 -9.53
N PRO A 53 -4.68 -10.63 -10.50
CA PRO A 53 -5.17 -11.90 -11.02
C PRO A 53 -4.07 -12.57 -11.87
N ARG A 54 -3.70 -13.83 -11.53
CA ARG A 54 -2.66 -14.70 -12.18
C ARG A 54 -1.22 -14.36 -11.79
N PRO A 55 -0.20 -15.21 -12.12
CA PRO A 55 1.19 -14.88 -11.84
C PRO A 55 1.50 -13.53 -12.50
N SER A 56 1.71 -12.52 -11.67
CA SER A 56 2.10 -11.20 -12.15
C SER A 56 3.39 -11.33 -12.96
N SER A 57 3.57 -10.47 -13.97
CA SER A 57 4.82 -10.33 -14.72
C SER A 57 6.04 -10.02 -13.84
N PHE A 58 5.82 -9.74 -12.56
CA PHE A 58 6.86 -9.49 -11.58
C PHE A 58 6.71 -10.40 -10.37
N VAL A 59 7.84 -10.62 -9.70
CA VAL A 59 7.89 -11.27 -8.40
C VAL A 59 8.45 -10.27 -7.38
N PRO A 60 7.85 -10.13 -6.19
CA PRO A 60 8.42 -9.30 -5.13
C PRO A 60 9.81 -9.80 -4.71
N ASN A 61 10.73 -8.85 -4.51
CA ASN A 61 12.09 -9.13 -4.02
C ASN A 61 12.18 -8.95 -2.49
N ASP A 62 11.23 -8.23 -1.92
CA ASP A 62 11.10 -7.85 -0.53
C ASP A 62 9.65 -8.06 -0.04
N ILE A 63 9.48 -8.21 1.28
CA ILE A 63 8.19 -8.03 1.96
C ILE A 63 8.26 -6.78 2.83
N ASP A 64 7.39 -5.81 2.55
CA ASP A 64 7.22 -4.62 3.37
C ASP A 64 6.16 -4.89 4.45
N ILE A 65 6.59 -4.93 5.71
CA ILE A 65 5.75 -5.20 6.90
C ILE A 65 5.61 -3.90 7.68
N TYR A 66 4.39 -3.44 7.90
CA TYR A 66 4.09 -2.23 8.64
C TYR A 66 3.49 -2.57 9.99
N VAL A 67 3.96 -1.92 11.04
CA VAL A 67 3.53 -2.16 12.42
C VAL A 67 3.56 -0.85 13.21
N ASN A 68 2.70 -0.70 14.20
CA ASN A 68 2.80 0.44 15.11
C ASN A 68 3.90 0.22 16.16
N SER A 69 4.27 1.27 16.91
CA SER A 69 5.33 1.17 17.93
C SER A 69 5.04 0.12 19.01
N SER A 70 3.77 -0.11 19.37
CA SER A 70 3.41 -1.13 20.37
C SER A 70 3.64 -2.57 19.90
N GLY A 71 3.50 -2.84 18.60
CA GLY A 71 3.69 -4.16 18.00
C GLY A 71 5.12 -4.47 17.57
N LEU A 72 5.95 -3.43 17.39
CA LEU A 72 7.29 -3.55 16.78
C LEU A 72 8.19 -4.57 17.49
N SER A 73 8.32 -4.45 18.82
CA SER A 73 9.23 -5.31 19.60
C SER A 73 8.83 -6.79 19.50
N GLY A 74 7.52 -7.09 19.56
CA GLY A 74 7.01 -8.45 19.45
C GLY A 74 7.20 -9.04 18.05
N LEU A 75 6.93 -8.25 17.01
CA LEU A 75 7.17 -8.65 15.61
C LEU A 75 8.65 -8.92 15.34
N LEU A 76 9.55 -8.05 15.77
CA LEU A 76 10.99 -8.23 15.59
C LEU A 76 11.49 -9.46 16.35
N LYS A 77 11.03 -9.65 17.60
CA LYS A 77 11.35 -10.85 18.37
C LYS A 77 10.92 -12.10 17.61
N TYR A 78 9.72 -12.13 17.04
CA TYR A 78 9.28 -13.26 16.21
C TYR A 78 10.23 -13.49 15.03
N ILE A 79 10.50 -12.46 14.22
CA ILE A 79 11.33 -12.60 13.02
C ILE A 79 12.73 -13.11 13.41
N LEU A 80 13.41 -12.43 14.34
CA LEU A 80 14.79 -12.74 14.70
C LEU A 80 14.96 -14.11 15.38
N THR A 81 13.90 -14.68 15.97
CA THR A 81 13.97 -15.97 16.70
C THR A 81 13.35 -17.16 15.96
N ARG A 82 12.49 -16.91 14.96
CA ARG A 82 11.71 -17.96 14.27
C ARG A 82 12.04 -18.08 12.79
N THR A 83 12.93 -17.26 12.26
CA THR A 83 13.21 -17.15 10.82
C THR A 83 14.72 -17.01 10.58
N PRO A 84 15.22 -17.16 9.33
CA PRO A 84 16.66 -17.07 9.04
C PRO A 84 17.19 -15.63 8.94
N TYR A 85 16.33 -14.61 9.08
CA TYR A 85 16.72 -13.20 8.95
C TYR A 85 17.48 -12.74 10.19
N THR A 86 18.79 -12.54 10.04
CA THR A 86 19.70 -12.25 11.16
C THR A 86 20.49 -10.96 10.97
N LYS A 87 20.64 -10.47 9.73
CA LYS A 87 21.33 -9.21 9.45
C LYS A 87 20.33 -8.07 9.49
N GLU A 88 20.49 -7.16 10.46
CA GLU A 88 19.64 -5.98 10.64
C GLU A 88 20.38 -4.70 10.28
N THR A 89 19.76 -3.86 9.46
CA THR A 89 20.16 -2.47 9.24
C THR A 89 19.01 -1.55 9.65
N VAL A 90 19.28 -0.65 10.59
CA VAL A 90 18.27 0.29 11.10
C VAL A 90 18.42 1.63 10.39
N LEU A 91 17.39 2.02 9.67
CA LEU A 91 17.25 3.34 9.08
C LEU A 91 16.33 4.17 9.96
N THR A 92 16.93 5.07 10.74
CA THR A 92 16.18 6.04 11.56
C THR A 92 16.08 7.39 10.85
N ARG A 93 15.28 8.29 11.43
CA ARG A 93 15.25 9.71 11.09
C ARG A 93 16.62 10.37 11.35
N ALA A 94 17.58 10.16 10.47
CA ALA A 94 18.84 10.90 10.48
C ALA A 94 18.56 12.34 10.02
N ARG A 95 18.93 13.34 10.84
CA ARG A 95 18.96 14.76 10.45
C ARG A 95 20.13 15.07 9.49
N GLY A 96 20.43 14.20 8.53
CA GLY A 96 21.62 14.29 7.69
C GLY A 96 21.39 13.98 6.21
N PRO A 97 22.23 14.51 5.30
CA PRO A 97 21.92 14.62 3.87
C PRO A 97 22.11 13.35 3.04
N ASP A 98 22.65 12.26 3.61
CA ASP A 98 23.49 11.36 2.79
C ASP A 98 23.11 9.87 2.82
N VAL A 99 21.84 9.53 2.96
CA VAL A 99 21.36 8.17 2.67
C VAL A 99 20.18 8.26 1.73
N ALA A 100 20.16 7.45 0.67
CA ALA A 100 19.05 7.40 -0.29
C ALA A 100 17.67 7.08 0.35
N TYR A 101 17.65 6.74 1.64
CA TYR A 101 16.48 6.54 2.50
C TYR A 101 16.36 7.55 3.68
N SER A 102 17.35 8.42 3.96
CA SER A 102 17.30 9.35 5.11
C SER A 102 16.38 10.56 4.92
N VAL A 103 15.81 10.75 3.72
CA VAL A 103 14.88 11.84 3.39
C VAL A 103 13.42 11.52 3.79
N LEU A 104 13.16 10.31 4.29
CA LEU A 104 11.83 9.68 4.34
C LEU A 104 10.90 10.07 5.50
N VAL A 105 11.33 10.90 6.44
CA VAL A 105 10.65 11.01 7.75
C VAL A 105 10.16 12.44 8.06
N GLY A 106 10.26 13.34 7.07
CA GLY A 106 9.69 14.69 7.16
C GLY A 106 8.25 14.71 6.66
N GLY A 107 7.28 14.53 7.57
CA GLY A 107 5.84 14.63 7.24
C GLY A 107 5.17 13.32 6.82
N THR A 108 5.85 12.19 6.99
CA THR A 108 5.28 10.85 6.77
C THR A 108 4.80 10.25 8.10
N ALA A 109 3.87 9.30 8.02
CA ALA A 109 3.43 8.51 9.17
C ALA A 109 4.44 7.42 9.59
N MET A 110 5.72 7.53 9.22
CA MET A 110 6.78 6.54 9.48
C MET A 110 7.75 7.05 10.55
N LEU A 111 8.30 6.16 11.38
CA LEU A 111 9.32 6.48 12.40
C LEU A 111 10.68 5.89 12.06
N THR A 112 10.71 4.57 11.85
CA THR A 112 11.94 3.81 11.58
C THR A 112 11.67 2.74 10.52
N VAL A 113 12.71 2.38 9.77
CA VAL A 113 12.68 1.24 8.84
C VAL A 113 13.81 0.30 9.22
N ARG A 114 13.49 -0.98 9.42
CA ARG A 114 14.47 -2.03 9.71
C ARG A 114 14.56 -2.97 8.53
N LEU A 115 15.72 -3.01 7.90
CA LEU A 115 16.01 -3.91 6.80
C LEU A 115 16.59 -5.19 7.41
N LEU A 116 15.89 -6.30 7.25
CA LEU A 116 16.30 -7.61 7.73
C LEU A 116 16.64 -8.47 6.52
N GLU A 117 17.81 -9.09 6.50
CA GLU A 117 18.29 -9.90 5.38
C GLU A 117 18.56 -11.34 5.84
N ASP A 118 18.11 -12.31 5.03
CA ASP A 118 18.52 -13.71 5.13
C ASP A 118 19.86 -13.86 4.39
N PRO A 119 20.98 -14.08 5.11
CA PRO A 119 22.30 -14.11 4.50
C PRO A 119 22.50 -15.29 3.53
N LEU A 120 21.65 -16.32 3.58
CA LEU A 120 21.76 -17.49 2.70
C LEU A 120 21.00 -17.27 1.39
N SER A 121 19.78 -16.72 1.46
CA SER A 121 18.94 -16.52 0.28
C SER A 121 19.05 -15.13 -0.37
N GLY A 122 19.62 -14.16 0.34
CA GLY A 122 19.68 -12.76 -0.08
C GLY A 122 18.31 -12.07 -0.10
N ARG A 123 17.27 -12.70 0.44
CA ARG A 123 15.93 -12.12 0.56
C ARG A 123 15.89 -11.12 1.70
N SER A 124 15.03 -10.11 1.57
CA SER A 124 14.88 -9.07 2.58
C SER A 124 13.44 -8.91 3.07
N LEU A 125 13.31 -8.54 4.35
CA LEU A 125 12.10 -8.03 4.96
C LEU A 125 12.35 -6.57 5.36
N ASN A 126 11.41 -5.69 5.05
CA ASN A 126 11.46 -4.30 5.47
C ASN A 126 10.39 -4.11 6.55
N VAL A 127 10.79 -3.94 7.80
CA VAL A 127 9.87 -3.65 8.91
C VAL A 127 9.79 -2.15 9.11
N VAL A 128 8.64 -1.56 8.78
CA VAL A 128 8.37 -0.13 8.88
C VAL A 128 7.54 0.14 10.13
N GLU A 129 8.10 0.94 11.03
CA GLU A 129 7.40 1.42 12.21
C GLU A 129 6.55 2.65 11.85
N ALA A 130 5.26 2.58 12.11
CA ALA A 130 4.34 3.70 11.96
C ALA A 130 4.37 4.62 13.19
N SER A 131 4.29 5.94 12.97
CA SER A 131 4.19 6.96 14.02
C SER A 131 2.80 7.12 14.61
N THR A 132 1.81 6.48 13.99
CA THR A 132 0.41 6.49 14.44
C THR A 132 0.05 5.13 15.04
N ARG A 133 -1.11 5.06 15.69
CA ARG A 133 -1.62 3.78 16.23
C ARG A 133 -2.00 2.79 15.12
N SER A 134 -2.11 3.24 13.86
CA SER A 134 -2.47 2.42 12.70
C SER A 134 -1.34 2.34 11.67
N PRO A 135 -0.81 1.16 11.33
CA PRO A 135 0.12 1.05 10.21
C PRO A 135 -0.50 1.43 8.86
N LEU A 136 -1.84 1.43 8.74
CA LEU A 136 -2.54 1.81 7.51
C LEU A 136 -2.33 3.29 7.14
N SER A 137 -2.06 4.16 8.12
CA SER A 137 -1.74 5.56 7.83
C SER A 137 -0.49 5.71 6.96
N VAL A 138 0.44 4.76 7.02
CA VAL A 138 1.61 4.75 6.15
C VAL A 138 1.20 4.31 4.75
N VAL A 139 0.43 3.24 4.65
CA VAL A 139 0.06 2.60 3.38
C VAL A 139 -0.82 3.52 2.52
N TRP A 140 -1.81 4.17 3.12
CA TRP A 140 -2.70 5.10 2.38
C TRP A 140 -1.99 6.38 1.95
N GLY A 141 -0.82 6.67 2.53
CA GLY A 141 0.07 7.77 2.12
C GLY A 141 1.06 7.42 1.01
N PHE A 142 0.97 6.23 0.40
CA PHE A 142 1.93 5.81 -0.64
C PHE A 142 1.94 6.70 -1.89
N HIS A 143 3.04 6.63 -2.62
CA HIS A 143 3.31 7.48 -3.78
C HIS A 143 2.39 7.25 -4.99
N SER A 144 1.64 6.16 -5.03
CA SER A 144 0.64 5.94 -6.08
C SER A 144 -0.48 5.02 -5.62
N THR A 145 -1.66 5.19 -6.21
CA THR A 145 -2.83 4.35 -5.92
C THR A 145 -2.61 2.87 -6.24
N LEU A 146 -1.66 2.56 -7.13
CA LEU A 146 -1.32 1.19 -7.53
C LEU A 146 -0.88 0.33 -6.34
N VAL A 147 -0.19 0.93 -5.37
CA VAL A 147 0.45 0.21 -4.25
C VAL A 147 -0.27 0.41 -2.92
N MET A 148 -1.41 1.11 -2.90
CA MET A 148 -2.24 1.30 -1.72
C MET A 148 -3.08 0.04 -1.46
N ASN A 149 -2.38 -1.04 -1.12
CA ASN A 149 -2.93 -2.37 -0.90
C ASN A 149 -2.36 -2.93 0.40
N VAL A 150 -3.15 -3.71 1.13
CA VAL A 150 -2.71 -4.36 2.37
C VAL A 150 -3.12 -5.82 2.40
N VAL A 151 -2.29 -6.64 3.04
CA VAL A 151 -2.63 -7.98 3.47
C VAL A 151 -2.60 -8.00 4.99
N LEU A 152 -3.75 -8.32 5.59
CA LEU A 152 -3.96 -8.48 7.02
C LEU A 152 -3.81 -9.96 7.40
N HIS A 153 -3.83 -10.28 8.69
CA HIS A 153 -3.87 -11.69 9.13
C HIS A 153 -5.14 -12.43 8.68
N SER A 154 -6.23 -11.67 8.47
CA SER A 154 -7.60 -12.14 8.22
C SER A 154 -8.08 -11.93 6.78
N GLY A 155 -7.35 -11.21 5.92
CA GLY A 155 -7.77 -10.94 4.55
C GLY A 155 -6.91 -9.92 3.81
N VAL A 156 -7.47 -9.37 2.74
CA VAL A 156 -6.78 -8.44 1.83
C VAL A 156 -7.62 -7.18 1.64
N GLY A 157 -6.98 -6.02 1.59
CA GLY A 157 -7.57 -4.72 1.36
C GLY A 157 -6.93 -3.97 0.20
N SER A 158 -7.72 -3.23 -0.57
CA SER A 158 -7.24 -2.28 -1.59
C SER A 158 -8.02 -0.98 -1.53
N ALA A 159 -7.32 0.14 -1.40
CA ALA A 159 -7.93 1.47 -1.42
C ALA A 159 -8.47 1.86 -2.80
N TYR A 160 -7.82 1.33 -3.85
CA TYR A 160 -8.14 1.61 -5.26
C TYR A 160 -8.09 0.32 -6.08
N PRO A 161 -9.01 -0.63 -5.83
CA PRO A 161 -8.94 -1.99 -6.38
C PRO A 161 -8.92 -1.99 -7.91
N ARG A 162 -9.71 -1.13 -8.54
CA ARG A 162 -9.73 -1.00 -10.00
C ARG A 162 -8.37 -0.60 -10.56
N HIS A 163 -7.75 0.43 -9.99
CA HIS A 163 -6.42 0.89 -10.40
C HIS A 163 -5.41 -0.26 -10.28
N ALA A 164 -5.39 -0.95 -9.13
CA ALA A 164 -4.50 -2.09 -8.91
C ALA A 164 -4.73 -3.22 -9.93
N LEU A 165 -5.99 -3.66 -10.12
CA LEU A 165 -6.35 -4.78 -10.99
C LEU A 165 -6.17 -4.48 -12.49
N GLU A 166 -6.30 -3.22 -12.90
CA GLU A 166 -6.07 -2.78 -14.30
C GLU A 166 -4.59 -2.42 -14.57
N GLY A 167 -3.72 -2.56 -13.57
CA GLY A 167 -2.29 -2.23 -13.68
C GLY A 167 -2.03 -0.73 -13.90
N VAL A 168 -2.90 0.12 -13.35
CA VAL A 168 -2.87 1.58 -13.46
C VAL A 168 -2.63 2.20 -12.09
N GLY A 169 -1.82 3.26 -12.02
CA GLY A 169 -1.63 4.04 -10.80
C GLY A 169 -1.76 5.53 -11.08
N VAL A 170 -2.50 6.23 -10.23
CA VAL A 170 -2.44 7.70 -10.15
C VAL A 170 -1.35 8.05 -9.14
N ILE A 171 -0.41 8.89 -9.55
CA ILE A 171 0.69 9.36 -8.71
C ILE A 171 0.12 10.30 -7.64
N ASN A 172 0.41 10.00 -6.39
CA ASN A 172 -0.05 10.75 -5.23
C ASN A 172 0.91 11.92 -4.93
N CYS A 173 1.21 12.76 -5.92
CA CYS A 173 2.16 13.86 -5.81
C CYS A 173 1.78 15.03 -6.71
N VAL A 174 1.97 16.26 -6.24
CA VAL A 174 1.88 17.48 -7.05
C VAL A 174 3.09 17.52 -8.00
N ARG A 175 2.91 17.71 -9.32
CA ARG A 175 3.97 17.62 -10.34
C ARG A 175 5.24 18.40 -9.96
N GLY A 176 5.08 19.63 -9.46
CA GLY A 176 6.21 20.48 -9.05
C GLY A 176 7.07 19.93 -7.91
N ARG A 177 6.58 18.94 -7.15
CA ARG A 177 7.33 18.29 -6.05
C ARG A 177 8.02 17.00 -6.47
N MET A 178 7.65 16.40 -7.60
CA MET A 178 8.20 15.12 -8.06
C MET A 178 9.68 15.21 -8.44
N VAL A 179 10.07 16.29 -9.14
CA VAL A 179 11.44 16.52 -9.62
C VAL A 179 12.47 16.60 -8.47
N ARG A 180 12.02 16.92 -7.26
CA ARG A 180 12.90 17.12 -6.09
C ARG A 180 13.14 15.84 -5.29
N ARG A 181 12.69 14.67 -5.78
CA ARG A 181 12.67 13.41 -5.00
C ARG A 181 13.16 12.22 -5.82
N PRO A 182 14.49 11.99 -5.90
CA PRO A 182 15.06 10.88 -6.66
C PRO A 182 14.51 9.51 -6.23
N ALA A 183 14.31 9.28 -4.93
CA ALA A 183 13.75 8.03 -4.42
C ALA A 183 12.31 7.78 -4.92
N LEU A 184 11.48 8.83 -5.00
CA LEU A 184 10.14 8.74 -5.58
C LEU A 184 10.21 8.34 -7.05
N VAL A 185 11.07 8.99 -7.83
CA VAL A 185 11.25 8.68 -9.26
C VAL A 185 11.69 7.21 -9.43
N GLN A 186 12.67 6.75 -8.65
CA GLN A 186 13.11 5.35 -8.67
C GLN A 186 11.99 4.36 -8.32
N ALA A 187 11.16 4.69 -7.32
CA ALA A 187 10.01 3.87 -6.96
C ALA A 187 8.97 3.81 -8.09
N LEU A 188 8.66 4.92 -8.75
CA LEU A 188 7.76 4.96 -9.90
C LEU A 188 8.33 4.15 -11.09
N ASP A 189 9.62 4.31 -11.38
CA ASP A 189 10.29 3.59 -12.47
C ASP A 189 10.42 2.08 -12.21
N LYS A 190 10.53 1.66 -10.94
CA LYS A 190 10.41 0.24 -10.55
C LYS A 190 9.09 -0.37 -11.04
N TYR A 191 7.96 0.33 -10.87
CA TYR A 191 6.66 -0.18 -11.32
C TYR A 191 6.45 -0.04 -12.82
N ARG A 192 6.93 1.05 -13.46
CA ARG A 192 6.89 1.17 -14.93
C ARG A 192 7.62 0.01 -15.62
N ARG A 193 8.80 -0.36 -15.14
CA ARG A 193 9.57 -1.51 -15.67
C ARG A 193 8.88 -2.86 -15.50
N ARG A 194 7.91 -2.96 -14.57
CA ARG A 194 7.09 -4.17 -14.37
C ARG A 194 5.85 -4.21 -15.28
N GLY A 195 5.67 -3.21 -16.13
CA GLY A 195 4.55 -3.10 -17.08
C GLY A 195 3.37 -2.29 -16.55
N PHE A 196 3.49 -1.64 -15.38
CA PHE A 196 2.42 -0.79 -14.85
C PHE A 196 2.42 0.59 -15.49
N ARG A 197 1.23 1.16 -15.67
CA ARG A 197 1.04 2.51 -16.20
C ARG A 197 0.80 3.48 -15.06
N LEU A 198 1.64 4.51 -14.95
CA LEU A 198 1.55 5.52 -13.89
C LEU A 198 1.29 6.89 -14.49
N TYR A 199 0.24 7.55 -14.00
CA TYR A 199 -0.27 8.81 -14.51
C TYR A 199 -0.19 9.89 -13.43
N ALA A 200 0.12 11.13 -13.83
CA ALA A 200 0.19 12.24 -12.89
C ALA A 200 -1.20 12.70 -12.42
N ASN A 201 -2.23 12.50 -13.24
CA ASN A 201 -3.59 12.92 -12.96
C ASN A 201 -4.59 11.94 -13.60
N LEU A 202 -5.88 12.12 -13.27
CA LEU A 202 -6.96 11.31 -13.85
C LEU A 202 -7.27 11.63 -15.31
N VAL A 203 -7.03 12.86 -15.79
CA VAL A 203 -7.28 13.22 -17.20
C VAL A 203 -6.42 12.35 -18.12
N ASP A 204 -5.16 12.14 -17.79
CA ASP A 204 -4.25 11.27 -18.52
C ASP A 204 -4.71 9.81 -18.44
N VAL A 205 -5.27 9.38 -17.30
CA VAL A 205 -5.89 8.06 -17.16
C VAL A 205 -7.04 7.92 -18.16
N PHE A 206 -7.96 8.89 -18.26
CA PHE A 206 -9.08 8.83 -19.23
C PHE A 206 -8.62 8.96 -20.67
N ALA A 207 -7.65 9.82 -20.95
CA ALA A 207 -7.14 10.06 -22.31
C ALA A 207 -6.39 8.84 -22.87
N SER A 208 -5.71 8.09 -22.01
CA SER A 208 -4.99 6.87 -22.40
C SER A 208 -5.87 5.62 -22.54
N GLN A 209 -7.18 5.74 -22.28
CA GLN A 209 -8.11 4.63 -22.45
C GLN A 209 -8.37 4.39 -23.93
N ASP A 210 -7.61 3.46 -24.48
CA ASP A 210 -8.02 2.75 -25.68
C ASP A 210 -9.36 2.04 -25.38
N ARG A 211 -10.39 2.32 -26.19
CA ARG A 211 -11.83 2.04 -25.89
C ARG A 211 -12.17 0.56 -25.61
N ALA A 212 -11.22 -0.35 -25.71
CA ALA A 212 -11.47 -1.79 -25.76
C ALA A 212 -11.28 -2.56 -24.42
N VAL A 213 -10.63 -2.00 -23.39
CA VAL A 213 -10.13 -2.86 -22.28
C VAL A 213 -10.48 -2.40 -20.85
N THR A 214 -10.83 -1.15 -20.60
CA THR A 214 -11.09 -0.67 -19.22
C THR A 214 -12.57 -0.38 -18.98
N SER A 215 -13.13 -0.85 -17.86
CA SER A 215 -14.52 -0.58 -17.45
C SER A 215 -14.71 0.82 -16.84
N THR A 216 -13.82 1.77 -17.15
CA THR A 216 -13.70 3.05 -16.43
C THR A 216 -14.75 4.00 -16.94
N PRO A 217 -15.58 4.60 -16.07
CA PRO A 217 -16.48 5.66 -16.47
C PRO A 217 -15.69 6.72 -17.26
N ALA A 218 -16.24 7.13 -18.39
CA ALA A 218 -15.66 8.22 -19.15
C ALA A 218 -15.54 9.47 -18.25
N LEU A 219 -14.61 10.39 -18.58
CA LEU A 219 -14.49 11.66 -17.86
C LEU A 219 -15.83 12.42 -17.80
N SER A 220 -16.75 12.20 -18.75
CA SER A 220 -18.09 12.78 -18.75
C SER A 220 -19.01 12.26 -17.63
N GLN A 221 -18.70 11.12 -17.03
CA GLN A 221 -19.41 10.52 -15.88
C GLN A 221 -18.65 10.76 -14.56
N HIS A 222 -17.53 11.48 -14.62
CA HIS A 222 -16.75 11.85 -13.45
C HIS A 222 -17.46 12.93 -12.65
N HIS A 223 -17.77 12.64 -11.38
CA HIS A 223 -18.20 13.65 -10.42
C HIS A 223 -17.06 13.92 -9.44
N CYS A 224 -16.40 15.07 -9.60
CA CYS A 224 -15.22 15.38 -8.80
C CYS A 224 -15.60 15.57 -7.32
N GLY A 225 -14.79 15.00 -6.43
CA GLY A 225 -15.06 15.00 -4.99
C GLY A 225 -15.99 13.90 -4.49
N THR A 226 -16.78 13.24 -5.34
CA THR A 226 -17.68 12.15 -4.92
C THR A 226 -17.24 10.77 -5.39
N TRP A 227 -16.56 10.67 -6.53
CA TRP A 227 -16.15 9.37 -7.04
C TRP A 227 -14.91 8.83 -6.31
N ALA A 228 -14.96 7.58 -5.87
CA ALA A 228 -13.91 6.87 -5.12
C ALA A 228 -12.48 7.00 -5.69
N TYR A 229 -12.34 7.13 -7.02
CA TYR A 229 -11.06 7.21 -7.70
C TYR A 229 -10.60 8.64 -7.98
N CYS A 230 -11.45 9.63 -7.66
CA CYS A 230 -11.13 11.04 -7.78
C CYS A 230 -10.10 11.45 -6.72
N PRO A 231 -8.97 12.07 -7.09
CA PRO A 231 -8.02 12.62 -6.12
C PRO A 231 -8.63 13.66 -5.17
N GLN A 232 -9.74 14.30 -5.57
CA GLN A 232 -10.43 15.28 -4.74
C GLN A 232 -11.34 14.67 -3.67
N THR A 233 -11.70 13.39 -3.83
CA THR A 233 -12.55 12.67 -2.90
C THR A 233 -11.78 12.38 -1.62
N THR A 234 -12.36 12.77 -0.49
CA THR A 234 -11.92 12.27 0.81
C THR A 234 -12.36 10.82 0.92
N ARG A 235 -11.39 9.97 1.20
CA ARG A 235 -11.53 8.53 1.35
C ARG A 235 -11.34 8.18 2.82
N ASP A 236 -11.90 7.06 3.24
CA ASP A 236 -11.67 6.51 4.57
C ASP A 236 -11.51 4.99 4.49
N SER A 237 -10.92 4.39 5.54
CA SER A 237 -10.54 2.98 5.52
C SER A 237 -11.73 2.02 5.45
N LEU A 238 -12.95 2.51 5.65
CA LEU A 238 -14.19 1.75 5.64
C LEU A 238 -15.12 2.22 4.52
N ASP A 239 -14.66 3.07 3.61
CA ASP A 239 -15.53 3.64 2.59
C ASP A 239 -15.95 2.57 1.55
N PRO A 240 -17.13 2.72 0.91
CA PRO A 240 -17.65 1.70 -0.02
C PRO A 240 -16.84 1.50 -1.31
N GLY A 241 -15.90 2.40 -1.62
CA GLY A 241 -15.05 2.30 -2.80
C GLY A 241 -13.83 1.40 -2.60
N MET A 242 -13.54 1.02 -1.36
CA MET A 242 -12.48 0.06 -1.05
C MET A 242 -12.92 -1.37 -1.37
N LEU A 243 -11.94 -2.22 -1.68
CA LEU A 243 -12.13 -3.66 -1.73
C LEU A 243 -11.58 -4.29 -0.47
N TRP A 244 -12.43 -5.08 0.18
CA TRP A 244 -12.12 -5.84 1.39
C TRP A 244 -12.54 -7.29 1.14
N VAL A 245 -11.56 -8.21 1.12
CA VAL A 245 -11.80 -9.64 0.87
C VAL A 245 -11.25 -10.47 2.05
N PRO A 246 -12.12 -11.01 2.91
CA PRO A 246 -11.67 -11.86 4.01
C PRO A 246 -11.12 -13.19 3.49
N PHE A 247 -10.14 -13.75 4.18
CA PHE A 247 -9.65 -15.11 3.94
C PHE A 247 -10.69 -16.14 4.42
N PRO A 248 -10.64 -17.39 3.89
CA PRO A 248 -11.50 -18.47 4.37
C PRO A 248 -11.42 -18.63 5.90
N GLY A 249 -12.58 -18.63 6.56
CA GLY A 249 -12.71 -18.71 8.02
C GLY A 249 -12.86 -17.36 8.71
N TYR A 250 -12.76 -16.24 7.99
CA TYR A 250 -13.06 -14.90 8.48
C TYR A 250 -14.28 -14.32 7.77
N THR A 251 -15.01 -13.47 8.47
CA THR A 251 -16.05 -12.59 7.92
C THR A 251 -15.46 -11.21 7.60
N SER A 252 -16.23 -10.39 6.88
CA SER A 252 -15.86 -8.98 6.70
C SER A 252 -15.77 -8.26 8.05
N ASP A 253 -16.66 -8.57 8.98
CA ASP A 253 -16.66 -7.95 10.32
C ASP A 253 -15.40 -8.34 11.10
N ASP A 254 -14.99 -9.60 11.07
CA ASP A 254 -13.75 -10.06 11.72
C ASP A 254 -12.52 -9.32 11.17
N MET A 255 -12.53 -9.04 9.87
CA MET A 255 -11.43 -8.32 9.23
C MET A 255 -11.44 -6.84 9.60
N LEU A 256 -12.63 -6.21 9.67
CA LEU A 256 -12.77 -4.77 9.88
C LEU A 256 -12.75 -4.35 11.35
N GLN A 257 -13.05 -5.26 12.30
CA GLN A 257 -13.08 -4.96 13.74
C GLN A 257 -11.75 -4.37 14.26
N GLY A 258 -10.62 -4.72 13.63
CA GLY A 258 -9.30 -4.20 13.95
C GLY A 258 -8.75 -3.18 12.96
N VAL A 259 -9.49 -2.82 11.91
CA VAL A 259 -9.08 -1.82 10.90
C VAL A 259 -9.48 -0.45 11.41
N PRO A 260 -8.53 0.37 11.87
CA PRO A 260 -8.90 1.65 12.45
C PRO A 260 -9.17 2.67 11.34
N SER A 261 -10.09 3.59 11.60
CA SER A 261 -10.50 4.59 10.60
C SER A 261 -9.38 5.60 10.35
N VAL A 262 -8.76 5.50 9.18
CA VAL A 262 -7.83 6.49 8.64
C VAL A 262 -8.51 7.14 7.45
N SER A 263 -8.53 8.47 7.41
CA SER A 263 -9.06 9.24 6.28
C SER A 263 -7.93 9.87 5.48
N TRP A 264 -8.07 9.97 4.17
CA TRP A 264 -7.06 10.60 3.32
C TRP A 264 -7.66 11.27 2.09
N LYS A 265 -6.85 12.12 1.48
CA LYS A 265 -7.11 12.77 0.19
C LYS A 265 -5.81 12.79 -0.60
N LEU A 266 -5.86 12.32 -1.85
CA LEU A 266 -4.66 12.26 -2.70
C LEU A 266 -4.13 13.66 -3.01
N ALA A 267 -2.82 13.77 -3.17
CA ALA A 267 -2.18 14.93 -3.76
C ALA A 267 -2.44 14.96 -5.28
N HIS A 268 -2.70 16.15 -5.82
CA HIS A 268 -2.99 16.35 -7.25
C HIS A 268 -2.76 17.80 -7.68
N ASP A 269 -2.61 18.03 -8.98
CA ASP A 269 -2.44 19.37 -9.56
C ASP A 269 -3.75 20.11 -9.86
N GLY A 270 -4.91 19.51 -9.58
CA GLY A 270 -6.22 20.16 -9.74
C GLY A 270 -6.95 19.77 -11.04
N GLU A 271 -6.32 18.97 -11.88
CA GLU A 271 -6.77 18.69 -13.24
C GLU A 271 -8.03 17.77 -13.34
N CYS A 272 -8.66 17.30 -12.24
CA CYS A 272 -9.93 16.53 -12.33
C CYS A 272 -11.07 17.37 -12.93
N CYS A 273 -11.05 18.69 -12.67
CA CYS A 273 -12.06 19.68 -13.00
C CYS A 273 -11.31 21.00 -13.18
N ARG A 274 -11.55 21.69 -14.30
CA ARG A 274 -10.72 22.83 -14.79
C ARG A 274 -10.60 24.03 -13.84
N GLU A 275 -11.23 24.01 -12.68
CA GLU A 275 -11.38 25.15 -11.77
C GLU A 275 -10.75 24.93 -10.37
N LEU A 276 -10.13 23.77 -10.11
CA LEU A 276 -9.63 23.47 -8.76
C LEU A 276 -8.14 23.74 -8.62
N ALA A 277 -7.77 24.38 -7.52
CA ALA A 277 -6.37 24.58 -7.14
C ALA A 277 -5.66 23.24 -6.86
N PRO A 278 -4.33 23.17 -7.06
CA PRO A 278 -3.52 22.04 -6.61
C PRO A 278 -3.76 21.72 -5.13
N CYS A 279 -3.85 20.44 -4.79
CA CYS A 279 -3.94 19.99 -3.41
C CYS A 279 -2.69 19.17 -3.09
N PRO A 280 -1.97 19.47 -1.98
CA PRO A 280 -0.82 18.67 -1.56
C PRO A 280 -1.20 17.30 -1.00
N GLY A 281 -2.49 16.96 -0.96
CA GLY A 281 -2.99 15.76 -0.29
C GLY A 281 -2.83 15.84 1.23
N TRP A 282 -3.63 15.06 1.93
CA TRP A 282 -3.53 14.94 3.37
C TRP A 282 -3.98 13.56 3.85
N LEU A 283 -3.54 13.19 5.03
CA LEU A 283 -3.96 12.01 5.75
C LEU A 283 -4.27 12.40 7.18
N GLU A 284 -5.38 11.88 7.69
CA GLU A 284 -5.83 12.04 9.06
C GLU A 284 -5.83 10.67 9.73
N ASP A 285 -5.04 10.55 10.79
CA ASP A 285 -4.91 9.31 11.53
C ASP A 285 -6.08 9.09 12.51
N VAL A 286 -5.99 7.99 13.24
CA VAL A 286 -7.01 7.54 14.19
C VAL A 286 -7.13 8.43 15.43
N ASP A 287 -6.19 9.37 15.61
CA ASP A 287 -6.17 10.37 16.67
C ASP A 287 -6.70 11.73 16.17
N GLY A 288 -7.19 11.80 14.91
CA GLY A 288 -7.60 13.04 14.26
C GLY A 288 -6.42 13.94 13.87
N ARG A 289 -5.18 13.44 13.93
CA ARG A 289 -4.00 14.22 13.55
C ARG A 289 -3.86 14.21 12.04
N ARG A 290 -3.90 15.41 11.45
CA ARG A 290 -3.75 15.59 10.01
C ARG A 290 -2.30 15.92 9.64
N ALA A 291 -1.77 15.18 8.67
CA ALA A 291 -0.49 15.42 8.03
C ALA A 291 -0.69 15.63 6.53
N SER A 292 0.13 16.49 5.90
CA SER A 292 0.18 16.54 4.44
C SER A 292 0.74 15.22 3.92
N ILE A 293 0.22 14.71 2.79
CA ILE A 293 0.85 13.58 2.10
C ILE A 293 2.12 14.11 1.45
N VAL A 294 3.18 14.12 2.25
CA VAL A 294 4.52 14.24 1.75
C VAL A 294 4.87 12.84 1.29
N THR A 295 4.74 12.52 0.00
CA THR A 295 5.01 11.15 -0.52
C THR A 295 6.24 10.59 0.16
N GLY A 296 6.11 9.46 0.84
CA GLY A 296 7.15 8.92 1.71
C GLY A 296 8.30 8.28 0.94
N PHE A 297 8.95 9.07 0.07
CA PHE A 297 10.13 8.80 -0.76
C PHE A 297 10.95 10.08 -0.90
#